data_AF-A0A7W2T8G8-F1
#
_entry.id   AF-A0A7W2T8G8-F1
#
_cell.length_a   1.000
_cell.length_b   1.000
_cell.length_c   1.000
_cell.angle_alpha   90.00
_cell.angle_beta   90.00
_cell.angle_gamma   90.00
#
_symmetry.space_group_name_H-M   'P 1'
#
loop_
_entity.id
_entity.type
_entity.pdbx_description
1 polymer ?
#
loop_
_entity_poly.entity_id
_entity_poly.type
_entity_poly.pdbx_seq_one_letter_code
_entity_poly.pdbx_strand_id
1 'polypeptide(L)'
;MNKIIFSLILAVTSINVAFAATGNVDTGKSKAAMCSACHGANGIGTSDAFPNLAGQHAAYIVKQLQAFKSGTRVNAMMGSMAAGLSDQDMTDIGAYFSSLDRSGAIVSVELDSMYSAPTAVVETVAYVGNASAGKSLYELGDASRNIASCIGCHGKEGNSQVLINPNLANQHAQYIEKQLHAFKDKTRINYAMNQFAGAMTDEDIADMGAYFSDTKAVAHVKSKRVTKVAVITEEAIAGKAKSAMCSACHGVDGNSLVPMYPKLAGQHAEYTAKQLKEFKSGARENAVMAGMAAALSEQDMAELGAYFASQKPTPGNGKGSELGRKLYFGGDTARGITACIACHGATGKGVAKAGFPVVANQSVEYLTAQLMSFKAGERYNDRNGMMRNIAKRLKKDDIDALAQYMSSMK
;
A
#
# COMPACT_ATOMS: atom_id res chain seq x y z
N MET A 1 -8.37 50.19 -60.47
CA MET A 1 -7.04 49.59 -60.23
C MET A 1 -6.70 49.70 -58.76
N ASN A 2 -6.31 48.58 -58.15
CA ASN A 2 -5.57 48.42 -56.89
C ASN A 2 -6.28 48.75 -55.56
N LYS A 3 -6.17 47.97 -54.48
CA LYS A 3 -5.73 46.58 -54.18
C LYS A 3 -6.23 46.36 -52.73
N ILE A 4 -6.98 45.28 -52.49
CA ILE A 4 -7.44 44.89 -51.15
C ILE A 4 -6.23 44.27 -50.42
N ILE A 5 -5.84 44.85 -49.28
CA ILE A 5 -4.79 44.29 -48.41
C ILE A 5 -5.48 43.52 -47.28
N PHE A 6 -5.46 42.20 -47.37
CA PHE A 6 -5.84 41.27 -46.31
C PHE A 6 -4.64 41.14 -45.35
N SER A 7 -4.72 41.73 -44.15
CA SER A 7 -3.76 41.48 -43.08
C SER A 7 -4.11 40.17 -42.37
N LEU A 8 -3.40 39.11 -42.72
CA LEU A 8 -3.45 37.81 -42.04
C LEU A 8 -2.60 37.89 -40.77
N ILE A 9 -3.23 38.10 -39.61
CA ILE A 9 -2.58 37.97 -38.30
C ILE A 9 -2.46 36.48 -37.99
N LEU A 10 -1.27 35.92 -38.24
CA LEU A 10 -0.90 34.57 -37.83
C LEU A 10 -0.56 34.60 -36.33
N ALA A 11 -1.56 34.32 -35.49
CA ALA A 11 -1.34 34.08 -34.06
C ALA A 11 -0.60 32.75 -33.90
N VAL A 12 0.71 32.80 -33.73
CA VAL A 12 1.53 31.66 -33.31
C VAL A 12 1.16 31.33 -31.87
N THR A 13 0.18 30.44 -31.68
CA THR A 13 -0.06 29.81 -30.39
C THR A 13 1.10 28.87 -30.11
N SER A 14 1.99 29.28 -29.21
CA SER A 14 3.04 28.45 -28.64
C SER A 14 2.39 27.25 -27.94
N ILE A 15 2.35 26.10 -28.62
CA ILE A 15 2.02 24.83 -27.99
C ILE A 15 3.20 24.54 -27.07
N ASN A 16 3.04 24.82 -25.77
CA ASN A 16 3.95 24.34 -24.73
C ASN A 16 3.76 22.82 -24.62
N VAL A 17 4.42 22.08 -25.51
CA VAL A 17 4.65 20.66 -25.32
C VAL A 17 5.67 20.57 -24.19
N ALA A 18 5.19 20.32 -22.96
CA ALA A 18 6.06 19.90 -21.87
C ALA A 18 6.63 18.53 -22.25
N PHE A 19 7.79 18.54 -22.91
CA PHE A 19 8.62 17.35 -23.05
C PHE A 19 8.95 16.90 -21.63
N ALA A 20 8.50 15.71 -21.25
CA ALA A 20 9.02 15.05 -20.06
C ALA A 20 10.53 14.90 -20.30
N ALA A 21 11.33 15.72 -19.63
CA ALA A 21 12.76 15.72 -19.84
C ALA A 21 13.33 14.35 -19.46
N THR A 22 13.87 13.65 -20.44
CA THR A 22 14.57 12.39 -20.23
C THR A 22 15.92 12.69 -19.59
N GLY A 23 16.24 12.04 -18.47
CA GLY A 23 17.51 12.27 -17.78
C GLY A 23 18.72 11.85 -18.61
N ASN A 24 19.76 12.67 -18.61
CA ASN A 24 21.02 12.41 -19.29
C ASN A 24 22.03 11.79 -18.33
N VAL A 25 22.44 10.55 -18.60
CA VAL A 25 23.34 9.77 -17.73
C VAL A 25 24.73 10.42 -17.59
N ASP A 26 25.29 10.96 -18.67
CA ASP A 26 26.63 11.57 -18.64
C ASP A 26 26.63 12.88 -17.85
N THR A 27 25.61 13.71 -18.04
CA THR A 27 25.40 14.93 -17.25
C THR A 27 25.16 14.58 -15.78
N GLY A 28 24.36 13.54 -15.54
CA GLY A 28 24.10 12.98 -14.22
C GLY A 28 25.37 12.52 -13.51
N LYS A 29 26.27 11.84 -14.22
CA LYS A 29 27.56 11.39 -13.70
C LYS A 29 28.41 12.57 -13.23
N SER A 30 28.52 13.63 -14.03
CA SER A 30 29.27 14.84 -13.65
C SER A 30 28.67 15.52 -12.42
N LYS A 31 27.33 15.61 -12.33
CA LYS A 31 26.63 16.20 -11.18
C LYS A 31 26.70 15.34 -9.93
N ALA A 32 26.69 14.02 -10.10
CA ALA A 32 26.81 13.04 -9.02
C ALA A 32 28.22 12.96 -8.41
N ALA A 33 29.23 13.60 -9.02
CA ALA A 33 30.60 13.60 -8.52
C ALA A 33 30.67 14.06 -7.04
N MET A 34 29.91 15.09 -6.66
CA MET A 34 29.84 15.56 -5.27
C MET A 34 29.13 14.60 -4.31
N CYS A 35 28.26 13.73 -4.83
CA CYS A 35 27.53 12.74 -4.04
C CYS A 35 28.43 11.58 -3.62
N SER A 36 29.46 11.29 -4.41
CA SER A 36 30.36 10.15 -4.20
C SER A 36 31.20 10.25 -2.92
N ALA A 37 31.42 11.47 -2.40
CA ALA A 37 32.15 11.70 -1.17
C ALA A 37 31.48 11.05 0.06
N CYS A 38 30.16 10.86 0.03
CA CYS A 38 29.40 10.25 1.11
C CYS A 38 28.75 8.92 0.68
N HIS A 39 28.19 8.88 -0.53
CA HIS A 39 27.49 7.70 -1.06
C HIS A 39 28.40 6.72 -1.81
N GLY A 40 29.71 6.94 -1.78
CA GLY A 40 30.72 6.14 -2.47
C GLY A 40 30.82 6.42 -3.97
N ALA A 41 31.99 6.11 -4.54
CA ALA A 41 32.32 6.33 -5.96
C ALA A 41 31.29 5.72 -6.92
N ASN A 42 30.77 4.55 -6.55
CA ASN A 42 29.81 3.80 -7.36
C ASN A 42 28.40 3.84 -6.77
N GLY A 43 28.08 4.80 -5.90
CA GLY A 43 26.78 4.88 -5.24
C GLY A 43 26.52 3.78 -4.20
N ILE A 44 27.59 3.16 -3.68
CA ILE A 44 27.55 2.25 -2.53
C ILE A 44 28.19 2.96 -1.33
N GLY A 45 27.38 3.29 -0.33
CA GLY A 45 27.81 3.94 0.89
C GLY A 45 28.80 3.07 1.66
N THR A 46 29.82 3.72 2.23
CA THR A 46 30.84 3.04 3.05
C THR A 46 30.41 2.88 4.50
N SER A 47 29.29 3.48 4.90
CA SER A 47 28.68 3.33 6.22
C SER A 47 27.16 3.36 6.13
N ASP A 48 26.51 2.84 7.17
CA ASP A 48 25.06 2.85 7.31
C ASP A 48 24.43 4.25 7.40
N ALA A 49 25.22 5.28 7.70
CA ALA A 49 24.79 6.67 7.66
C ALA A 49 24.48 7.15 6.22
N PHE A 50 25.07 6.52 5.21
CA PHE A 50 24.97 6.91 3.81
C PHE A 50 24.32 5.81 2.98
N PRO A 51 23.08 5.99 2.51
CA PRO A 51 22.39 4.94 1.77
C PRO A 51 23.02 4.66 0.41
N ASN A 52 22.90 3.41 -0.02
CA ASN A 52 23.17 2.99 -1.39
C ASN A 52 22.20 3.65 -2.38
N LEU A 53 22.77 4.26 -3.42
CA LEU A 53 22.08 4.91 -4.53
C LEU A 53 22.12 4.05 -5.81
N ALA A 54 23.16 3.22 -5.97
CA ALA A 54 23.35 2.37 -7.14
C ALA A 54 22.16 1.42 -7.37
N GLY A 55 21.67 1.35 -8.61
CA GLY A 55 20.55 0.50 -9.01
C GLY A 55 19.21 0.85 -8.35
N GLN A 56 19.10 2.05 -7.76
CA GLN A 56 17.86 2.63 -7.29
C GLN A 56 17.09 3.25 -8.46
N HIS A 57 15.75 3.24 -8.40
CA HIS A 57 14.92 3.80 -9.46
C HIS A 57 15.15 5.31 -9.61
N ALA A 58 15.34 5.77 -10.85
CA ALA A 58 15.55 7.18 -11.15
C ALA A 58 14.42 8.07 -10.60
N ALA A 59 13.17 7.66 -10.83
CA ALA A 59 11.99 8.36 -10.32
C ALA A 59 11.94 8.43 -8.78
N TYR A 60 12.42 7.39 -8.10
CA TYR A 60 12.53 7.41 -6.65
C TYR A 60 13.61 8.37 -6.17
N ILE A 61 14.79 8.40 -6.80
CA ILE A 61 15.87 9.33 -6.47
C ILE A 61 15.40 10.78 -6.61
N VAL A 62 14.78 11.12 -7.75
CA VAL A 62 14.18 12.45 -7.98
C VAL A 62 13.21 12.82 -6.86
N LYS A 63 12.28 11.92 -6.55
CA LYS A 63 11.31 12.13 -5.47
C LYS A 63 11.99 12.36 -4.12
N GLN A 64 13.08 11.66 -3.80
CA GLN A 64 13.78 11.86 -2.52
C GLN A 64 14.51 13.21 -2.47
N LEU A 65 15.16 13.63 -3.56
CA LEU A 65 15.82 14.94 -3.64
C LEU A 65 14.79 16.08 -3.50
N GLN A 66 13.64 15.96 -4.17
CA GLN A 66 12.52 16.89 -3.99
C GLN A 66 11.98 16.88 -2.55
N ALA A 67 11.93 15.71 -1.89
CA ALA A 67 11.49 15.61 -0.51
C ALA A 67 12.44 16.30 0.47
N PHE A 68 13.76 16.20 0.25
CA PHE A 68 14.75 16.94 1.02
C PHE A 68 14.66 18.45 0.76
N LYS A 69 14.53 18.86 -0.52
CA LYS A 69 14.40 20.27 -0.92
C LYS A 69 13.14 20.93 -0.35
N SER A 70 12.03 20.20 -0.26
CA SER A 70 10.76 20.68 0.30
C SER A 70 10.66 20.57 1.82
N GLY A 71 11.60 19.88 2.49
CA GLY A 71 11.55 19.62 3.93
C GLY A 71 10.58 18.51 4.37
N THR A 72 9.87 17.86 3.44
CA THR A 72 9.01 16.69 3.75
C THR A 72 9.81 15.45 4.16
N ARG A 73 11.13 15.46 3.87
CA ARG A 73 12.13 14.57 4.45
C ARG A 73 13.25 15.43 5.05
N VAL A 74 13.45 15.33 6.36
CA VAL A 74 14.41 16.19 7.07
C VAL A 74 15.75 15.49 7.26
N ASN A 75 16.81 16.11 6.76
CA ASN A 75 18.21 15.79 7.08
C ASN A 75 19.07 17.02 6.74
N ALA A 76 19.85 17.54 7.69
CA ALA A 76 20.59 18.80 7.50
C ALA A 76 21.59 18.73 6.33
N MET A 77 22.29 17.60 6.18
CA MET A 77 23.27 17.39 5.11
C MET A 77 22.58 17.29 3.75
N MET A 78 21.63 16.37 3.60
CA MET A 78 20.94 16.17 2.31
C MET A 78 20.01 17.32 1.93
N GLY A 79 19.43 18.04 2.90
CA GLY A 79 18.67 19.26 2.65
C GLY A 79 19.53 20.33 2.00
N SER A 80 20.74 20.54 2.50
CA SER A 80 21.71 21.47 1.92
C SER A 80 22.14 21.06 0.51
N MET A 81 22.38 19.76 0.29
CA MET A 81 22.74 19.24 -1.04
C MET A 81 21.60 19.39 -2.05
N ALA A 82 20.34 19.16 -1.64
CA ALA A 82 19.19 19.21 -2.53
C ALA A 82 18.73 20.65 -2.85
N ALA A 83 19.00 21.61 -1.96
CA ALA A 83 18.57 23.01 -2.12
C ALA A 83 19.11 23.64 -3.41
N GLY A 84 20.34 23.31 -3.79
CA GLY A 84 21.03 23.85 -4.98
C GLY A 84 20.71 23.16 -6.31
N LEU A 85 19.94 22.06 -6.31
CA LEU A 85 19.67 21.28 -7.53
C LEU A 85 18.43 21.80 -8.26
N SER A 86 18.51 21.93 -9.59
CA SER A 86 17.34 22.10 -10.46
C SER A 86 16.59 20.77 -10.66
N ASP A 87 15.36 20.83 -11.19
CA ASP A 87 14.59 19.62 -11.50
C ASP A 87 15.28 18.76 -12.56
N GLN A 88 16.00 19.40 -13.51
CA GLN A 88 16.80 18.68 -14.50
C GLN A 88 18.02 18.00 -13.86
N ASP A 89 18.74 18.68 -12.96
CA ASP A 89 19.87 18.07 -12.24
C ASP A 89 19.43 16.82 -11.47
N MET A 90 18.29 16.89 -10.78
CA MET A 90 17.75 15.74 -10.06
C MET A 90 17.39 14.58 -11.00
N THR A 91 16.85 14.90 -12.18
CA THR A 91 16.47 13.92 -13.21
C THR A 91 17.70 13.23 -13.82
N ASP A 92 18.76 13.99 -14.10
CA ASP A 92 20.02 13.47 -14.62
C ASP A 92 20.76 12.61 -13.58
N ILE A 93 20.84 13.07 -12.33
CA ILE A 93 21.40 12.30 -11.20
C ILE A 93 20.62 11.00 -11.00
N GLY A 94 19.29 11.06 -11.07
CA GLY A 94 18.42 9.89 -10.99
C GLY A 94 18.72 8.88 -12.10
N ALA A 95 18.87 9.34 -13.34
CA ALA A 95 19.23 8.49 -14.48
C ALA A 95 20.58 7.81 -14.27
N TYR A 96 21.61 8.55 -13.85
CA TYR A 96 22.95 8.02 -13.60
C TYR A 96 22.96 6.89 -12.58
N PHE A 97 22.48 7.12 -11.34
CA PHE A 97 22.53 6.09 -10.30
C PHE A 97 21.63 4.88 -10.60
N SER A 98 20.54 5.08 -11.37
CA SER A 98 19.70 3.96 -11.82
C SER A 98 20.36 3.06 -12.87
N SER A 99 21.36 3.58 -13.60
CA SER A 99 22.14 2.82 -14.58
C SER A 99 23.24 1.95 -13.96
N LEU A 100 23.60 2.19 -12.70
CA LEU A 100 24.61 1.39 -12.00
C LEU A 100 23.99 0.05 -11.54
N ASP A 101 24.78 -1.02 -11.56
CA ASP A 101 24.35 -2.26 -10.90
C ASP A 101 24.32 -2.08 -9.38
N ARG A 102 23.45 -2.84 -8.72
CA ARG A 102 23.24 -2.81 -7.27
C ARG A 102 24.47 -3.25 -6.48
N SER A 103 25.41 -3.96 -7.10
CA SER A 103 26.72 -4.29 -6.51
C SER A 103 27.73 -3.13 -6.55
N GLY A 104 27.41 -2.04 -7.25
CA GLY A 104 28.34 -0.94 -7.50
C GLY A 104 29.37 -1.23 -8.60
N ALA A 105 29.26 -2.32 -9.34
CA ALA A 105 30.11 -2.56 -10.51
C ALA A 105 29.57 -1.81 -11.75
N ILE A 106 30.47 -1.23 -12.55
CA ILE A 106 30.17 -0.80 -13.92
C ILE A 106 30.09 -2.09 -14.75
N VAL A 107 28.98 -2.35 -15.42
CA VAL A 107 28.79 -3.59 -16.17
C VAL A 107 29.73 -3.63 -17.38
N SER A 108 30.86 -4.33 -17.24
CA SER A 108 31.63 -4.94 -18.32
C SER A 108 32.13 -6.31 -17.87
N VAL A 109 32.14 -7.25 -18.81
CA VAL A 109 32.25 -8.71 -18.67
C VAL A 109 33.58 -9.19 -18.04
N GLU A 110 33.49 -10.12 -17.07
CA GLU A 110 34.51 -11.06 -16.49
C GLU A 110 35.78 -10.46 -15.83
N LEU A 111 36.41 -10.99 -14.74
CA LEU A 111 36.25 -12.15 -13.85
C LEU A 111 37.09 -11.90 -12.55
N ASP A 112 36.63 -12.44 -11.42
CA ASP A 112 37.35 -12.79 -10.16
C ASP A 112 38.14 -11.73 -9.34
N SER A 113 37.70 -11.48 -8.10
CA SER A 113 38.10 -12.32 -6.94
C SER A 113 37.71 -11.67 -5.60
N MET A 114 37.60 -12.56 -4.61
CA MET A 114 37.17 -12.37 -3.23
C MET A 114 38.01 -11.37 -2.43
N TYR A 115 37.40 -10.64 -1.48
CA TYR A 115 37.96 -10.43 -0.14
C TYR A 115 36.85 -9.98 0.84
N SER A 116 36.76 -10.69 1.97
CA SER A 116 35.95 -10.36 3.15
C SER A 116 36.81 -9.68 4.22
N ALA A 117 36.26 -8.74 4.98
CA ALA A 117 36.61 -8.42 6.39
C ALA A 117 35.84 -7.17 6.87
N PRO A 118 35.84 -6.83 8.18
CA PRO A 118 35.43 -7.63 9.33
C PRO A 118 34.33 -6.90 10.16
N THR A 119 33.72 -7.63 11.09
CA THR A 119 32.72 -7.14 12.04
C THR A 119 33.33 -6.26 13.14
N ALA A 120 32.68 -5.13 13.44
CA ALA A 120 32.90 -4.36 14.66
C ALA A 120 31.68 -4.54 15.60
N VAL A 121 31.98 -4.79 16.88
CA VAL A 121 31.02 -5.08 17.95
C VAL A 121 30.78 -3.81 18.76
N VAL A 122 29.52 -3.52 19.12
CA VAL A 122 29.19 -2.65 20.25
C VAL A 122 28.00 -3.25 21.01
N GLU A 123 28.19 -3.51 22.30
CA GLU A 123 27.15 -3.90 23.26
C GLU A 123 26.36 -2.68 23.73
N THR A 124 25.04 -2.79 23.70
CA THR A 124 24.15 -2.88 24.87
C THR A 124 22.98 -3.76 24.42
N VAL A 125 22.31 -4.50 25.31
CA VAL A 125 21.35 -5.57 24.92
C VAL A 125 20.08 -4.97 24.27
N ALA A 126 20.22 -4.48 23.05
CA ALA A 126 19.16 -4.30 22.10
C ALA A 126 18.67 -5.70 21.70
N TYR A 127 17.36 -5.84 21.59
CA TYR A 127 16.76 -7.02 21.00
C TYR A 127 17.53 -7.43 19.74
N VAL A 128 18.09 -8.64 19.73
CA VAL A 128 18.78 -9.18 18.56
C VAL A 128 17.73 -9.53 17.53
N GLY A 129 17.66 -8.75 16.45
CA GLY A 129 16.69 -8.95 15.39
C GLY A 129 16.70 -10.37 14.83
N ASN A 130 15.51 -10.92 14.62
CA ASN A 130 15.26 -12.23 14.06
C ASN A 130 14.93 -12.12 12.57
N ALA A 131 15.90 -12.46 11.72
CA ALA A 131 15.76 -12.41 10.26
C ALA A 131 14.57 -13.23 9.71
N SER A 132 14.18 -14.33 10.38
CA SER A 132 13.04 -15.15 9.96
C SER A 132 11.69 -14.51 10.32
N ALA A 133 11.63 -13.82 11.46
CA ALA A 133 10.48 -13.02 11.86
C ALA A 133 10.34 -11.79 10.95
N GLY A 134 11.45 -11.11 10.66
CA GLY A 134 11.52 -10.01 9.70
C GLY A 134 11.07 -10.42 8.30
N LYS A 135 11.53 -11.58 7.80
CA LYS A 135 11.05 -12.16 6.54
C LYS A 135 9.53 -12.39 6.56
N SER A 136 9.02 -12.96 7.65
CA SER A 136 7.59 -13.24 7.78
C SER A 136 6.75 -11.95 7.75
N LEU A 137 7.19 -10.92 8.47
CA LEU A 137 6.55 -9.61 8.46
C LEU A 137 6.67 -8.94 7.09
N TYR A 138 7.81 -9.06 6.41
CA TYR A 138 8.04 -8.54 5.06
C TYR A 138 7.08 -9.15 4.02
N GLU A 139 6.96 -10.48 4.01
CA GLU A 139 6.21 -11.21 3.00
C GLU A 139 4.70 -11.25 3.29
N LEU A 140 4.32 -11.31 4.56
CA LEU A 140 2.94 -11.59 4.97
C LEU A 140 2.28 -10.41 5.69
N GLY A 141 3.07 -9.46 6.20
CA GLY A 141 2.58 -8.42 7.09
C GLY A 141 2.02 -8.97 8.40
N ASP A 142 1.41 -8.08 9.17
CA ASP A 142 0.59 -8.43 10.32
C ASP A 142 -0.73 -7.67 10.25
N ALA A 143 -1.73 -8.35 9.68
CA ALA A 143 -3.06 -7.78 9.53
C ALA A 143 -3.73 -7.45 10.87
N SER A 144 -3.36 -8.12 11.97
CA SER A 144 -3.94 -7.84 13.30
C SER A 144 -3.51 -6.48 13.84
N ARG A 145 -2.35 -6.00 13.41
CA ARG A 145 -1.78 -4.70 13.77
C ARG A 145 -1.87 -3.67 12.64
N ASN A 146 -2.56 -3.99 11.53
CA ASN A 146 -2.64 -3.14 10.34
C ASN A 146 -1.27 -2.89 9.66
N ILE A 147 -0.35 -3.85 9.77
CA ILE A 147 0.92 -3.86 9.05
C ILE A 147 0.69 -4.63 7.75
N ALA A 148 0.72 -3.94 6.60
CA ALA A 148 0.59 -4.60 5.30
C ALA A 148 1.86 -5.39 4.97
N SER A 149 1.76 -6.36 4.04
CA SER A 149 2.94 -7.02 3.52
C SER A 149 3.77 -6.05 2.68
N CYS A 150 5.05 -5.90 3.05
CA CYS A 150 5.98 -5.01 2.38
C CYS A 150 6.26 -5.47 0.94
N ILE A 151 6.31 -6.79 0.71
CA ILE A 151 6.59 -7.42 -0.60
C ILE A 151 5.65 -6.95 -1.72
N GLY A 152 4.40 -6.61 -1.40
CA GLY A 152 3.42 -6.16 -2.40
C GLY A 152 3.80 -4.82 -3.06
N CYS A 153 4.57 -3.99 -2.36
CA CYS A 153 5.04 -2.69 -2.85
C CYS A 153 6.54 -2.68 -3.15
N HIS A 154 7.34 -3.38 -2.35
CA HIS A 154 8.81 -3.40 -2.43
C HIS A 154 9.37 -4.61 -3.19
N GLY A 155 8.52 -5.52 -3.66
CA GLY A 155 8.92 -6.64 -4.51
C GLY A 155 9.65 -7.76 -3.77
N LYS A 156 9.95 -8.85 -4.47
CA LYS A 156 10.61 -10.02 -3.87
C LYS A 156 11.99 -9.63 -3.31
N GLU A 157 12.28 -9.97 -2.07
CA GLU A 157 13.55 -9.68 -1.38
C GLU A 157 13.93 -8.18 -1.35
N GLY A 158 12.95 -7.28 -1.51
CA GLY A 158 13.19 -5.84 -1.56
C GLY A 158 13.50 -5.29 -2.95
N ASN A 159 13.36 -6.09 -4.01
CA ASN A 159 13.60 -5.68 -5.40
C ASN A 159 12.30 -5.17 -6.04
N SER A 160 12.00 -3.88 -5.85
CA SER A 160 10.74 -3.31 -6.33
C SER A 160 10.72 -3.18 -7.85
N GLN A 161 9.59 -3.56 -8.46
CA GLN A 161 9.31 -3.34 -9.87
C GLN A 161 8.50 -2.04 -10.09
N VAL A 162 8.12 -1.35 -9.01
CA VAL A 162 7.35 -0.11 -9.07
C VAL A 162 8.32 1.06 -8.91
N LEU A 163 8.51 1.85 -9.97
CA LEU A 163 9.57 2.88 -10.05
C LEU A 163 9.55 3.93 -8.94
N ILE A 164 8.38 4.18 -8.33
CA ILE A 164 8.24 5.17 -7.24
C ILE A 164 8.46 4.57 -5.85
N ASN A 165 8.56 3.23 -5.75
CA ASN A 165 8.84 2.51 -4.52
C ASN A 165 10.33 2.15 -4.50
N PRO A 166 11.04 2.38 -3.38
CA PRO A 166 12.46 2.08 -3.32
C PRO A 166 12.73 0.58 -3.43
N ASN A 167 13.85 0.28 -4.06
CA ASN A 167 14.58 -0.95 -3.80
C ASN A 167 15.14 -0.92 -2.37
N LEU A 168 14.82 -1.95 -1.59
CA LEU A 168 15.32 -2.19 -0.24
C LEU A 168 16.46 -3.22 -0.25
N ALA A 169 16.52 -4.06 -1.29
CA ALA A 169 17.59 -5.03 -1.47
C ALA A 169 18.95 -4.32 -1.53
N ASN A 170 19.96 -4.94 -0.90
CA ASN A 170 21.33 -4.45 -0.82
C ASN A 170 21.49 -3.07 -0.16
N GLN A 171 20.51 -2.60 0.60
CA GLN A 171 20.64 -1.40 1.43
C GLN A 171 21.16 -1.78 2.82
N HIS A 172 21.87 -0.86 3.49
CA HIS A 172 22.33 -1.09 4.87
C HIS A 172 21.14 -1.36 5.80
N ALA A 173 21.21 -2.43 6.59
CA ALA A 173 20.16 -2.83 7.54
C ALA A 173 19.83 -1.69 8.52
N GLN A 174 20.86 -1.08 9.10
CA GLN A 174 20.70 0.03 10.04
C GLN A 174 20.11 1.28 9.37
N TYR A 175 20.37 1.50 8.07
CA TYR A 175 19.70 2.56 7.33
C TYR A 175 18.19 2.27 7.19
N ILE A 176 17.81 1.03 6.87
CA ILE A 176 16.40 0.62 6.78
C ILE A 176 15.71 0.83 8.13
N GLU A 177 16.30 0.37 9.23
CA GLU A 177 15.80 0.57 10.58
C GLU A 177 15.58 2.06 10.88
N LYS A 178 16.60 2.89 10.63
CA LYS A 178 16.53 4.34 10.80
C LYS A 178 15.41 4.97 9.99
N GLN A 179 15.17 4.51 8.76
CA GLN A 179 14.07 5.02 7.94
C GLN A 179 12.70 4.59 8.49
N LEU A 180 12.57 3.36 8.99
CA LEU A 180 11.32 2.88 9.60
C LEU A 180 11.00 3.66 10.87
N HIS A 181 11.98 3.92 11.74
CA HIS A 181 11.81 4.82 12.89
C HIS A 181 11.39 6.23 12.44
N ALA A 182 12.05 6.80 11.42
CA ALA A 182 11.67 8.12 10.91
C ALA A 182 10.23 8.18 10.36
N PHE A 183 9.73 7.08 9.76
CA PHE A 183 8.33 6.99 9.36
C PHE A 183 7.39 6.78 10.56
N LYS A 184 7.77 5.97 11.55
CA LYS A 184 7.01 5.76 12.78
C LYS A 184 6.82 7.07 13.55
N ASP A 185 7.89 7.85 13.68
CA ASP A 185 7.93 9.13 14.39
C ASP A 185 7.47 10.32 13.54
N LYS A 186 7.14 10.06 12.27
CA LYS A 186 6.68 11.05 11.28
C LYS A 186 7.67 12.18 10.98
N THR A 187 8.94 12.01 11.33
CA THR A 187 10.03 12.89 10.90
C THR A 187 10.39 12.71 9.42
N ARG A 188 9.90 11.61 8.81
CA ARG A 188 9.80 11.41 7.37
C ARG A 188 8.35 11.21 6.96
N ILE A 189 7.83 12.04 6.06
CA ILE A 189 6.40 12.04 5.71
C ILE A 189 6.14 11.22 4.45
N ASN A 190 5.36 10.16 4.59
CA ASN A 190 4.73 9.41 3.51
C ASN A 190 3.50 8.67 4.06
N TYR A 191 2.31 9.00 3.57
CA TYR A 191 1.04 8.49 4.11
C TYR A 191 1.02 6.96 4.34
N ALA A 192 1.40 6.18 3.32
CA ALA A 192 1.41 4.73 3.40
C ALA A 192 2.46 4.22 4.40
N MET A 193 3.71 4.68 4.30
CA MET A 193 4.78 4.22 5.18
C MET A 193 4.60 4.66 6.63
N ASN A 194 4.05 5.87 6.88
CA ASN A 194 3.71 6.30 8.24
C ASN A 194 2.62 5.41 8.86
N GLN A 195 1.63 4.96 8.07
CA GLN A 195 0.62 4.04 8.56
C GLN A 195 1.23 2.68 8.95
N PHE A 196 2.07 2.11 8.09
CA PHE A 196 2.65 0.78 8.33
C PHE A 196 3.71 0.80 9.43
N ALA A 197 4.68 1.71 9.34
CA ALA A 197 5.75 1.83 10.35
C ALA A 197 5.21 2.31 11.71
N GLY A 198 4.16 3.14 11.72
CA GLY A 198 3.49 3.56 12.95
C GLY A 198 2.84 2.43 13.75
N ALA A 199 2.58 1.28 13.12
CA ALA A 199 2.05 0.09 13.77
C ALA A 199 3.13 -0.91 14.21
N MET A 200 4.40 -0.70 13.82
CA MET A 200 5.52 -1.58 14.14
C MET A 200 6.06 -1.30 15.55
N THR A 201 6.39 -2.37 16.29
CA THR A 201 7.18 -2.26 17.51
C THR A 201 8.66 -2.07 17.16
N ASP A 202 9.49 -1.79 18.16
CA ASP A 202 10.93 -1.63 17.92
C ASP A 202 11.57 -3.00 17.62
N GLU A 203 11.02 -4.10 18.15
CA GLU A 203 11.40 -5.47 17.78
C GLU A 203 11.08 -5.76 16.31
N ASP A 204 9.91 -5.36 15.79
CA ASP A 204 9.58 -5.55 14.38
C ASP A 204 10.57 -4.81 13.46
N ILE A 205 11.02 -3.62 13.88
CA ILE A 205 11.98 -2.81 13.11
C ILE A 205 13.35 -3.47 13.13
N ALA A 206 13.81 -3.95 14.29
CA ALA A 206 15.06 -4.71 14.42
C ALA A 206 15.02 -6.04 13.64
N ASP A 207 13.88 -6.76 13.66
CA ASP A 207 13.63 -7.95 12.85
C ASP A 207 13.75 -7.64 11.35
N MET A 208 13.23 -6.49 10.92
CA MET A 208 13.33 -6.05 9.53
C MET A 208 14.77 -5.72 9.13
N GLY A 209 15.52 -5.06 10.02
CA GLY A 209 16.96 -4.85 9.84
C GLY A 209 17.72 -6.17 9.70
N ALA A 210 17.47 -7.12 10.60
CA ALA A 210 18.07 -8.45 10.55
C ALA A 210 17.68 -9.24 9.30
N TYR A 211 16.47 -9.07 8.77
CA TYR A 211 16.08 -9.69 7.49
C TYR A 211 16.88 -9.12 6.31
N PHE A 212 17.05 -7.80 6.27
CA PHE A 212 17.73 -7.13 5.15
C PHE A 212 19.25 -7.15 5.24
N SER A 213 19.84 -7.50 6.39
CA SER A 213 21.28 -7.69 6.51
C SER A 213 21.79 -8.85 5.65
N ASP A 214 21.02 -9.96 5.57
CA ASP A 214 21.25 -11.06 4.64
C ASP A 214 19.95 -11.79 4.29
N THR A 215 19.28 -11.30 3.24
CA THR A 215 18.04 -11.93 2.74
C THR A 215 18.26 -13.35 2.20
N LYS A 216 19.47 -13.69 1.76
CA LYS A 216 19.79 -15.01 1.20
C LYS A 216 19.90 -16.06 2.29
N ALA A 217 20.45 -15.70 3.46
CA ALA A 217 20.55 -16.60 4.61
C ALA A 217 19.20 -17.20 5.02
N VAL A 218 18.11 -16.44 4.92
CA VAL A 218 16.75 -16.90 5.27
C VAL A 218 15.87 -17.23 4.06
N ALA A 219 16.43 -17.31 2.85
CA ALA A 219 15.65 -17.58 1.64
C ALA A 219 14.86 -18.91 1.72
N HIS A 220 15.45 -19.94 2.32
CA HIS A 220 14.85 -21.27 2.50
C HIS A 220 13.81 -21.34 3.62
N VAL A 221 13.79 -20.39 4.55
CA VAL A 221 12.87 -20.39 5.69
C VAL A 221 11.46 -20.05 5.23
N LYS A 222 10.47 -20.91 5.52
CA LYS A 222 9.07 -20.62 5.18
C LYS A 222 8.49 -19.57 6.14
N SER A 223 7.99 -18.47 5.58
CA SER A 223 7.32 -17.41 6.34
C SER A 223 6.08 -17.94 7.07
N LYS A 224 5.92 -17.56 8.33
CA LYS A 224 4.79 -17.95 9.18
C LYS A 224 3.92 -16.74 9.47
N ARG A 225 2.60 -16.87 9.31
CA ARG A 225 1.67 -15.82 9.74
C ARG A 225 1.65 -15.75 11.25
N VAL A 226 1.84 -14.55 11.80
CA VAL A 226 1.47 -14.23 13.18
C VAL A 226 -0.06 -14.09 13.21
N THR A 227 -0.76 -15.22 13.35
CA THR A 227 -2.19 -15.20 13.65
C THR A 227 -2.34 -15.18 15.15
N LYS A 228 -2.68 -14.03 15.74
CA LYS A 228 -3.30 -14.03 17.07
C LYS A 228 -4.54 -14.91 16.94
N VAL A 229 -4.59 -16.01 17.70
CA VAL A 229 -5.75 -16.89 17.73
C VAL A 229 -6.95 -16.00 18.06
N ALA A 230 -7.97 -16.01 17.20
CA ALA A 230 -9.21 -15.30 17.47
C ALA A 230 -9.77 -15.89 18.77
N VAL A 231 -9.71 -15.11 19.85
CA VAL A 231 -10.35 -15.50 21.11
C VAL A 231 -11.84 -15.55 20.81
N ILE A 232 -12.43 -16.75 20.89
CA ILE A 232 -13.87 -16.90 20.80
C ILE A 232 -14.44 -16.23 22.06
N THR A 233 -15.02 -15.05 21.91
CA THR A 233 -15.64 -14.33 23.04
C THR A 233 -17.00 -14.95 23.36
N GLU A 234 -17.53 -14.70 24.56
CA GLU A 234 -18.87 -15.14 24.94
C GLU A 234 -19.94 -14.62 23.96
N GLU A 235 -19.76 -13.39 23.46
CA GLU A 235 -20.63 -12.80 22.44
C GLU A 235 -20.59 -13.56 21.11
N ALA A 236 -19.41 -14.06 20.71
CA ALA A 236 -19.29 -14.87 19.49
C ALA A 236 -19.97 -16.25 19.64
N ILE A 237 -19.98 -16.83 20.85
CA ILE A 237 -20.69 -18.08 21.15
C ILE A 237 -22.21 -17.85 21.10
N ALA A 238 -22.69 -16.79 21.76
CA ALA A 238 -24.10 -16.42 21.74
C ALA A 238 -24.59 -16.08 20.32
N GLY A 239 -23.77 -15.34 19.57
CA GLY A 239 -24.02 -14.99 18.17
C GLY A 239 -24.13 -16.20 17.24
N LYS A 240 -23.36 -17.27 17.49
CA LYS A 240 -23.45 -18.52 16.71
C LYS A 240 -24.86 -19.12 16.79
N ALA A 241 -25.44 -19.20 17.98
CA ALA A 241 -26.80 -19.74 18.15
C ALA A 241 -27.85 -18.89 17.40
N LYS A 242 -27.69 -17.55 17.44
CA LYS A 242 -28.59 -16.59 16.78
C LYS A 242 -28.43 -16.56 15.25
N SER A 243 -27.25 -16.92 14.74
CA SER A 243 -26.93 -16.91 13.30
C SER A 243 -27.66 -17.98 12.48
N ALA A 244 -28.35 -18.94 13.12
CA ALA A 244 -29.01 -20.04 12.44
C ALA A 244 -29.95 -19.58 11.31
N MET A 245 -30.71 -18.51 11.54
CA MET A 245 -31.62 -17.94 10.53
C MET A 245 -30.89 -17.26 9.36
N CYS A 246 -29.66 -16.77 9.57
CA CYS A 246 -28.86 -16.12 8.54
C CYS A 246 -28.25 -17.13 7.55
N SER A 247 -28.02 -18.36 8.03
CA SER A 247 -27.26 -19.39 7.33
C SER A 247 -27.86 -19.80 5.98
N ALA A 248 -29.19 -19.73 5.84
CA ALA A 248 -29.90 -20.09 4.62
C ALA A 248 -29.46 -19.27 3.39
N CYS A 249 -29.08 -18.01 3.59
CA CYS A 249 -28.61 -17.13 2.52
C CYS A 249 -27.11 -16.86 2.59
N HIS A 250 -26.57 -16.63 3.80
CA HIS A 250 -25.18 -16.21 3.97
C HIS A 250 -24.21 -17.37 4.19
N GLY A 251 -24.69 -18.62 4.27
CA GLY A 251 -23.89 -19.78 4.64
C GLY A 251 -23.78 -19.93 6.16
N VAL A 252 -23.57 -21.17 6.62
CA VAL A 252 -23.52 -21.51 8.05
C VAL A 252 -22.45 -20.72 8.80
N ASP A 253 -21.31 -20.48 8.16
CA ASP A 253 -20.17 -19.72 8.67
C ASP A 253 -20.10 -18.31 8.06
N GLY A 254 -21.14 -17.84 7.37
CA GLY A 254 -21.14 -16.56 6.68
C GLY A 254 -20.37 -16.55 5.35
N ASN A 255 -19.96 -17.71 4.82
CA ASN A 255 -19.45 -17.83 3.45
C ASN A 255 -20.58 -18.23 2.48
N SER A 256 -21.25 -17.24 1.90
CA SER A 256 -22.34 -17.53 0.96
C SER A 256 -21.85 -18.22 -0.31
N LEU A 257 -22.60 -19.23 -0.75
CA LEU A 257 -22.40 -19.92 -2.03
C LEU A 257 -23.12 -19.23 -3.20
N VAL A 258 -24.08 -18.36 -2.90
CA VAL A 258 -24.83 -17.60 -3.92
C VAL A 258 -24.19 -16.23 -4.06
N PRO A 259 -23.58 -15.89 -5.22
CA PRO A 259 -22.76 -14.68 -5.33
C PRO A 259 -23.52 -13.36 -5.08
N MET A 260 -24.84 -13.33 -5.22
CA MET A 260 -25.62 -12.13 -4.93
C MET A 260 -25.74 -11.84 -3.43
N TYR A 261 -25.62 -12.85 -2.57
CA TYR A 261 -25.63 -12.68 -1.13
C TYR A 261 -24.21 -12.38 -0.63
N PRO A 262 -24.02 -11.33 0.19
CA PRO A 262 -22.70 -11.01 0.68
C PRO A 262 -22.18 -12.10 1.62
N LYS A 263 -20.88 -12.37 1.49
CA LYS A 263 -20.12 -13.04 2.55
C LYS A 263 -20.02 -12.14 3.78
N LEU A 264 -20.30 -12.71 4.94
CA LEU A 264 -20.21 -12.09 6.26
C LEU A 264 -18.94 -12.53 7.00
N ALA A 265 -18.39 -13.70 6.67
CA ALA A 265 -17.22 -14.26 7.32
C ALA A 265 -16.03 -13.29 7.30
N GLY A 266 -15.49 -13.01 8.49
CA GLY A 266 -14.36 -12.11 8.73
C GLY A 266 -14.65 -10.62 8.49
N GLN A 267 -15.92 -10.23 8.31
CA GLN A 267 -16.31 -8.81 8.33
C GLN A 267 -16.22 -8.25 9.76
N HIS A 268 -15.92 -6.96 9.90
CA HIS A 268 -15.82 -6.32 11.21
C HIS A 268 -17.15 -6.38 11.98
N ALA A 269 -17.09 -6.77 13.25
CA ALA A 269 -18.26 -6.95 14.10
C ALA A 269 -19.14 -5.69 14.17
N GLU A 270 -18.53 -4.53 14.42
CA GLU A 270 -19.23 -3.24 14.46
C GLU A 270 -19.84 -2.85 13.11
N TYR A 271 -19.20 -3.19 11.99
CA TYR A 271 -19.76 -2.93 10.68
C TYR A 271 -21.01 -3.79 10.45
N THR A 272 -20.95 -5.09 10.77
CA THR A 272 -22.09 -6.00 10.66
C THR A 272 -23.26 -5.53 11.54
N ALA A 273 -22.99 -5.21 12.81
CA ALA A 273 -24.00 -4.68 13.73
C ALA A 273 -24.61 -3.37 13.22
N LYS A 274 -23.80 -2.43 12.74
CA LYS A 274 -24.26 -1.19 12.09
C LYS A 274 -25.18 -1.48 10.91
N GLN A 275 -24.82 -2.42 10.02
CA GLN A 275 -25.65 -2.72 8.86
C GLN A 275 -27.00 -3.33 9.27
N LEU A 276 -27.04 -4.22 10.25
CA LEU A 276 -28.30 -4.79 10.77
C LEU A 276 -29.20 -3.70 11.38
N LYS A 277 -28.61 -2.78 12.17
CA LYS A 277 -29.33 -1.64 12.75
C LYS A 277 -29.89 -0.70 11.67
N GLU A 278 -29.15 -0.48 10.60
CA GLU A 278 -29.58 0.37 9.48
C GLU A 278 -30.64 -0.30 8.60
N PHE A 279 -30.60 -1.63 8.44
CA PHE A 279 -31.71 -2.36 7.82
C PHE A 279 -32.98 -2.30 8.67
N LYS A 280 -32.87 -2.46 10.00
CA LYS A 280 -34.00 -2.39 10.92
C LYS A 280 -34.68 -1.02 10.93
N SER A 281 -33.89 0.05 10.87
CA SER A 281 -34.39 1.44 10.88
C SER A 281 -34.82 1.97 9.52
N GLY A 282 -34.53 1.25 8.42
CA GLY A 282 -34.73 1.73 7.05
C GLY A 282 -33.66 2.71 6.56
N ALA A 283 -32.65 3.06 7.38
CA ALA A 283 -31.52 3.88 6.95
C ALA A 283 -30.69 3.22 5.84
N ARG A 284 -30.75 1.88 5.74
CA ARG A 284 -30.30 1.11 4.57
C ARG A 284 -31.49 0.29 4.07
N GLU A 285 -31.98 0.61 2.88
CA GLU A 285 -33.16 -0.08 2.33
C GLU A 285 -32.79 -1.45 1.75
N ASN A 286 -33.50 -2.49 2.20
CA ASN A 286 -33.58 -3.80 1.57
C ASN A 286 -34.73 -4.58 2.25
N ALA A 287 -35.79 -4.90 1.51
CA ALA A 287 -36.99 -5.49 2.11
C ALA A 287 -36.71 -6.84 2.82
N VAL A 288 -35.83 -7.67 2.25
CA VAL A 288 -35.47 -8.96 2.85
C VAL A 288 -34.73 -8.76 4.16
N MET A 289 -33.66 -7.97 4.16
CA MET A 289 -32.87 -7.74 5.37
C MET A 289 -33.59 -6.90 6.42
N ALA A 290 -34.51 -6.01 6.03
CA ALA A 290 -35.37 -5.30 6.97
C ALA A 290 -36.25 -6.28 7.77
N GLY A 291 -36.85 -7.27 7.09
CA GLY A 291 -37.59 -8.35 7.74
C GLY A 291 -36.72 -9.19 8.67
N MET A 292 -35.52 -9.58 8.20
CA MET A 292 -34.56 -10.35 9.03
C MET A 292 -34.07 -9.58 10.26
N ALA A 293 -33.92 -8.25 10.15
CA ALA A 293 -33.40 -7.42 11.24
C ALA A 293 -34.49 -6.92 12.21
N ALA A 294 -35.77 -7.01 11.84
CA ALA A 294 -36.88 -6.42 12.59
C ALA A 294 -36.94 -6.89 14.05
N ALA A 295 -36.75 -8.19 14.29
CA ALA A 295 -36.83 -8.80 15.61
C ALA A 295 -35.53 -8.74 16.42
N LEU A 296 -34.41 -8.32 15.81
CA LEU A 296 -33.10 -8.31 16.48
C LEU A 296 -33.01 -7.15 17.48
N SER A 297 -32.57 -7.42 18.70
CA SER A 297 -32.11 -6.40 19.64
C SER A 297 -30.71 -5.88 19.24
N GLU A 298 -30.28 -4.75 19.81
CA GLU A 298 -28.91 -4.25 19.56
C GLU A 298 -27.85 -5.24 20.05
N GLN A 299 -28.14 -5.95 21.15
CA GLN A 299 -27.28 -7.02 21.65
C GLN A 299 -27.19 -8.18 20.67
N ASP A 300 -28.31 -8.63 20.08
CA ASP A 300 -28.28 -9.69 19.06
C ASP A 300 -27.42 -9.28 17.86
N MET A 301 -27.52 -8.02 17.43
CA MET A 301 -26.73 -7.50 16.31
C MET A 301 -25.23 -7.47 16.63
N ALA A 302 -24.85 -7.10 17.86
CA ALA A 302 -23.46 -7.10 18.31
C ALA A 302 -22.89 -8.53 18.36
N GLU A 303 -23.64 -9.48 18.92
CA GLU A 303 -23.25 -10.88 19.02
C GLU A 303 -23.14 -11.56 17.64
N LEU A 304 -24.11 -11.32 16.73
CA LEU A 304 -24.04 -11.76 15.34
C LEU A 304 -22.81 -11.17 14.64
N GLY A 305 -22.52 -9.90 14.89
CA GLY A 305 -21.30 -9.24 14.41
C GLY A 305 -20.03 -9.93 14.91
N ALA A 306 -19.93 -10.21 16.20
CA ALA A 306 -18.81 -10.91 16.82
C ALA A 306 -18.64 -12.32 16.24
N TYR A 307 -19.74 -13.06 16.07
CA TYR A 307 -19.73 -14.39 15.47
C TYR A 307 -19.16 -14.37 14.05
N PHE A 308 -19.73 -13.58 13.13
CA PHE A 308 -19.27 -13.56 11.74
C PHE A 308 -17.85 -12.99 11.59
N ALA A 309 -17.44 -12.05 12.44
CA ALA A 309 -16.06 -11.55 12.48
C ALA A 309 -15.04 -12.64 12.84
N SER A 310 -15.43 -13.61 13.66
CA SER A 310 -14.58 -14.75 14.04
C SER A 310 -14.48 -15.83 12.96
N GLN A 311 -15.37 -15.82 11.96
CA GLN A 311 -15.38 -16.84 10.91
C GLN A 311 -14.26 -16.61 9.89
N LYS A 312 -13.72 -17.70 9.35
CA LYS A 312 -12.65 -17.65 8.35
C LYS A 312 -13.24 -17.32 6.97
N PRO A 313 -12.82 -16.23 6.30
CA PRO A 313 -13.27 -15.94 4.94
C PRO A 313 -12.78 -16.97 3.94
N THR A 314 -13.65 -17.32 3.00
CA THR A 314 -13.30 -18.08 1.78
C THR A 314 -12.99 -17.15 0.62
N PRO A 315 -12.09 -17.52 -0.32
CA PRO A 315 -11.78 -16.70 -1.48
C PRO A 315 -13.00 -16.25 -2.29
N GLY A 316 -12.96 -15.02 -2.82
CA GLY A 316 -13.96 -14.52 -3.75
C GLY A 316 -13.90 -15.21 -5.12
N ASN A 317 -14.84 -14.89 -6.01
CA ASN A 317 -14.93 -15.43 -7.37
C ASN A 317 -14.24 -14.54 -8.43
N GLY A 318 -13.60 -13.44 -8.02
CA GLY A 318 -12.90 -12.54 -8.92
C GLY A 318 -11.58 -13.09 -9.47
N LYS A 319 -11.29 -12.75 -10.73
CA LYS A 319 -10.07 -13.17 -11.43
C LYS A 319 -8.93 -12.14 -11.35
N GLY A 320 -9.16 -11.02 -10.65
CA GLY A 320 -8.27 -9.86 -10.67
C GLY A 320 -8.52 -8.94 -11.88
N SER A 321 -7.93 -7.75 -11.85
CA SER A 321 -7.99 -6.78 -12.94
C SER A 321 -6.83 -5.80 -12.82
N GLU A 322 -6.09 -5.55 -13.90
CA GLU A 322 -5.02 -4.55 -13.90
C GLU A 322 -5.59 -3.14 -13.72
N LEU A 323 -6.68 -2.82 -14.44
CA LEU A 323 -7.39 -1.55 -14.27
C LEU A 323 -7.93 -1.41 -12.84
N GLY A 324 -8.56 -2.46 -12.32
CA GLY A 324 -9.08 -2.48 -10.95
C GLY A 324 -7.97 -2.25 -9.93
N ARG A 325 -6.80 -2.88 -10.10
CA ARG A 325 -5.62 -2.66 -9.25
C ARG A 325 -5.12 -1.22 -9.32
N LYS A 326 -5.02 -0.64 -10.52
CA LYS A 326 -4.60 0.77 -10.71
C LYS A 326 -5.53 1.72 -9.98
N LEU A 327 -6.85 1.56 -10.14
CA LEU A 327 -7.85 2.39 -9.45
C LEU A 327 -7.84 2.17 -7.93
N TYR A 328 -7.67 0.92 -7.48
CA TYR A 328 -7.66 0.61 -6.05
C TYR A 328 -6.50 1.28 -5.31
N PHE A 329 -5.29 1.22 -5.87
CA PHE A 329 -4.08 1.76 -5.25
C PHE A 329 -3.83 3.23 -5.58
N GLY A 330 -4.19 3.67 -6.78
CA GLY A 330 -3.87 5.01 -7.30
C GLY A 330 -5.06 5.97 -7.38
N GLY A 331 -6.29 5.46 -7.40
CA GLY A 331 -7.46 6.28 -7.74
C GLY A 331 -7.35 6.84 -9.15
N ASP A 332 -7.96 8.00 -9.36
CA ASP A 332 -7.86 8.80 -10.58
C ASP A 332 -8.09 10.28 -10.22
N THR A 333 -7.00 11.03 -10.06
CA THR A 333 -7.05 12.43 -9.62
C THR A 333 -7.73 13.34 -10.65
N ALA A 334 -7.55 13.07 -11.95
CA ALA A 334 -8.18 13.83 -13.02
C ALA A 334 -9.71 13.73 -12.98
N ARG A 335 -10.24 12.55 -12.61
CA ARG A 335 -11.68 12.34 -12.40
C ARG A 335 -12.15 12.59 -10.97
N GLY A 336 -11.24 12.94 -10.05
CA GLY A 336 -11.54 13.14 -8.63
C GLY A 336 -11.92 11.85 -7.88
N ILE A 337 -11.36 10.71 -8.30
CA ILE A 337 -11.57 9.40 -7.68
C ILE A 337 -10.45 9.15 -6.70
N THR A 338 -10.75 9.14 -5.40
CA THR A 338 -9.78 8.78 -4.36
C THR A 338 -9.45 7.29 -4.43
N ALA A 339 -8.18 6.94 -4.19
CA ALA A 339 -7.75 5.55 -4.14
C ALA A 339 -8.45 4.76 -3.02
N CYS A 340 -8.99 3.58 -3.35
CA CYS A 340 -9.74 2.74 -2.41
C CYS A 340 -8.90 2.29 -1.20
N ILE A 341 -7.60 2.10 -1.41
CA ILE A 341 -6.62 1.70 -0.38
C ILE A 341 -6.61 2.65 0.84
N ALA A 342 -6.93 3.93 0.65
CA ALA A 342 -6.91 4.92 1.74
C ALA A 342 -7.89 4.61 2.87
N CYS A 343 -8.97 3.87 2.58
CA CYS A 343 -9.98 3.47 3.56
C CYS A 343 -10.09 1.95 3.70
N HIS A 344 -9.96 1.22 2.60
CA HIS A 344 -10.11 -0.24 2.59
C HIS A 344 -8.81 -1.01 2.83
N GLY A 345 -7.67 -0.31 2.97
CA GLY A 345 -6.36 -0.89 3.28
C GLY A 345 -5.72 -1.64 2.12
N ALA A 346 -4.42 -1.95 2.21
CA ALA A 346 -3.68 -2.54 1.08
C ALA A 346 -4.17 -3.94 0.68
N THR A 347 -4.81 -4.65 1.61
CA THR A 347 -5.32 -6.01 1.44
C THR A 347 -6.84 -6.08 1.37
N GLY A 348 -7.55 -4.94 1.29
CA GLY A 348 -9.01 -4.92 1.25
C GLY A 348 -9.68 -5.32 2.56
N LYS A 349 -8.95 -5.31 3.68
CA LYS A 349 -9.46 -5.66 5.02
C LYS A 349 -10.10 -4.49 5.78
N GLY A 350 -10.11 -3.30 5.21
CA GLY A 350 -10.66 -2.12 5.87
C GLY A 350 -9.92 -1.75 7.15
N VAL A 351 -10.55 -0.89 7.95
CA VAL A 351 -10.02 -0.41 9.23
C VAL A 351 -11.18 -0.43 10.22
N ALA A 352 -11.24 -1.47 11.05
CA ALA A 352 -12.36 -1.71 11.97
C ALA A 352 -12.69 -0.49 12.84
N LYS A 353 -11.69 0.09 13.51
CA LYS A 353 -11.83 1.28 14.37
C LYS A 353 -12.33 2.53 13.64
N ALA A 354 -12.16 2.61 12.33
CA ALA A 354 -12.64 3.72 11.51
C ALA A 354 -13.99 3.42 10.83
N GLY A 355 -14.53 2.22 11.00
CA GLY A 355 -15.78 1.76 10.40
C GLY A 355 -15.67 1.41 8.92
N PHE A 356 -14.47 1.27 8.35
CA PHE A 356 -14.29 0.91 6.95
C PHE A 356 -14.35 -0.62 6.79
N PRO A 357 -15.26 -1.16 5.95
CA PRO A 357 -15.49 -2.59 5.86
C PRO A 357 -14.39 -3.32 5.10
N VAL A 358 -14.32 -4.63 5.35
CA VAL A 358 -13.65 -5.59 4.49
C VAL A 358 -14.37 -5.64 3.13
N VAL A 359 -13.61 -5.50 2.05
CA VAL A 359 -14.04 -5.65 0.65
C VAL A 359 -13.37 -6.83 -0.05
N ALA A 360 -12.25 -7.32 0.51
CA ALA A 360 -11.55 -8.50 0.02
C ALA A 360 -12.40 -9.76 0.14
N ASN A 361 -12.17 -10.73 -0.75
CA ASN A 361 -12.84 -12.04 -0.79
C ASN A 361 -14.36 -12.01 -0.98
N GLN A 362 -14.97 -10.83 -1.14
CA GLN A 362 -16.39 -10.68 -1.42
C GLN A 362 -16.69 -11.10 -2.86
N SER A 363 -17.93 -11.46 -3.19
CA SER A 363 -18.30 -11.79 -4.58
C SER A 363 -18.25 -10.56 -5.48
N VAL A 364 -17.90 -10.79 -6.75
CA VAL A 364 -17.91 -9.76 -7.80
C VAL A 364 -19.30 -9.15 -7.95
N GLU A 365 -20.34 -9.98 -7.90
CA GLU A 365 -21.74 -9.61 -8.09
C GLU A 365 -22.22 -8.69 -6.96
N TYR A 366 -21.94 -9.04 -5.70
CA TYR A 366 -22.31 -8.18 -4.58
C TYR A 366 -21.53 -6.86 -4.63
N LEU A 367 -20.20 -6.90 -4.87
CA LEU A 367 -19.39 -5.69 -4.96
C LEU A 367 -19.88 -4.75 -6.07
N THR A 368 -20.19 -5.30 -7.24
CA THR A 368 -20.75 -4.56 -8.38
C THR A 368 -22.08 -3.93 -7.99
N ALA A 369 -22.99 -4.70 -7.41
CA ALA A 369 -24.29 -4.20 -6.96
C ALA A 369 -24.15 -3.06 -5.94
N GLN A 370 -23.26 -3.18 -4.95
CA GLN A 370 -23.07 -2.13 -3.95
C GLN A 370 -22.49 -0.85 -4.55
N LEU A 371 -21.48 -0.96 -5.43
CA LEU A 371 -20.91 0.20 -6.11
C LEU A 371 -21.95 0.90 -7.01
N MET A 372 -22.78 0.13 -7.71
CA MET A 372 -23.88 0.66 -8.52
C MET A 372 -24.95 1.35 -7.65
N SER A 373 -25.38 0.76 -6.53
CA SER A 373 -26.35 1.39 -5.63
C SER A 373 -25.81 2.68 -4.99
N PHE A 374 -24.52 2.74 -4.64
CA PHE A 374 -23.90 4.00 -4.21
C PHE A 374 -23.85 5.04 -5.34
N LYS A 375 -23.54 4.61 -6.57
CA LYS A 375 -23.51 5.48 -7.75
C LYS A 375 -24.89 6.07 -8.04
N ALA A 376 -25.94 5.26 -7.96
CA ALA A 376 -27.33 5.65 -8.16
C ALA A 376 -27.90 6.47 -6.99
N GLY A 377 -27.26 6.41 -5.81
CA GLY A 377 -27.73 7.06 -4.59
C GLY A 377 -28.80 6.28 -3.83
N GLU A 378 -29.19 5.10 -4.33
CA GLU A 378 -30.11 4.15 -3.67
C GLU A 378 -29.55 3.65 -2.34
N ARG A 379 -28.22 3.48 -2.25
CA ARG A 379 -27.54 3.22 -0.98
C ARG A 379 -26.91 4.51 -0.47
N TYR A 380 -27.40 5.01 0.67
CA TYR A 380 -26.99 6.31 1.24
C TYR A 380 -26.56 6.25 2.70
N ASN A 381 -26.38 5.05 3.26
CA ASN A 381 -25.99 4.81 4.65
C ASN A 381 -24.46 4.97 4.90
N ASP A 382 -23.78 5.74 4.04
CA ASP A 382 -22.35 5.99 4.10
C ASP A 382 -22.02 7.27 4.87
N ARG A 383 -20.98 7.21 5.70
CA ARG A 383 -20.53 8.34 6.52
C ARG A 383 -20.15 9.51 5.62
N ASN A 384 -20.80 10.66 5.82
CA ASN A 384 -20.57 11.91 5.08
C ASN A 384 -20.67 11.76 3.54
N GLY A 385 -21.42 10.78 3.03
CA GLY A 385 -21.59 10.57 1.59
C GLY A 385 -20.32 10.11 0.85
N MET A 386 -19.32 9.60 1.58
CA MET A 386 -18.01 9.26 1.04
C MET A 386 -18.07 8.26 -0.13
N MET A 387 -18.81 7.16 0.03
CA MET A 387 -18.92 6.13 -1.00
C MET A 387 -19.76 6.59 -2.18
N ARG A 388 -20.86 7.32 -1.94
CA ARG A 388 -21.66 7.91 -3.02
C ARG A 388 -20.84 8.90 -3.85
N ASN A 389 -20.03 9.74 -3.21
CA ASN A 389 -19.18 10.70 -3.89
C ASN A 389 -18.14 10.02 -4.79
N ILE A 390 -17.51 8.93 -4.32
CA ILE A 390 -16.56 8.16 -5.13
C ILE A 390 -17.28 7.42 -6.26
N ALA A 391 -18.35 6.69 -5.95
CA ALA A 391 -19.07 5.83 -6.89
C ALA A 391 -19.70 6.61 -8.06
N LYS A 392 -20.17 7.83 -7.82
CA LYS A 392 -20.71 8.71 -8.87
C LYS A 392 -19.74 8.94 -10.03
N ARG A 393 -18.42 8.96 -9.75
CA ARG A 393 -17.35 9.24 -10.72
C ARG A 393 -16.85 7.99 -11.45
N LEU A 394 -17.20 6.80 -10.98
CA LEU A 394 -16.83 5.53 -11.63
C LEU A 394 -17.69 5.30 -12.87
N LYS A 395 -17.06 4.90 -13.97
CA LYS A 395 -17.72 4.33 -15.15
C LYS A 395 -18.09 2.88 -14.86
N LYS A 396 -18.94 2.29 -15.71
CA LYS A 396 -19.31 0.88 -15.59
C LYS A 396 -18.08 -0.04 -15.62
N ASP A 397 -17.17 0.18 -16.56
CA ASP A 397 -15.94 -0.61 -16.68
C ASP A 397 -15.02 -0.47 -15.46
N ASP A 398 -14.99 0.70 -14.81
CA ASP A 398 -14.25 0.89 -13.56
C ASP A 398 -14.85 0.04 -12.43
N ILE A 399 -16.20 0.02 -12.32
CA ILE A 399 -16.91 -0.76 -11.30
C ILE A 399 -16.66 -2.26 -11.51
N ASP A 400 -16.81 -2.74 -12.75
CA ASP A 400 -16.61 -4.13 -13.09
C ASP A 400 -15.15 -4.55 -12.81
N ALA A 401 -14.18 -3.70 -13.17
CA ALA A 401 -12.76 -3.92 -12.90
C ALA A 401 -12.41 -3.90 -11.40
N LEU A 402 -12.94 -2.94 -10.64
CA LEU A 402 -12.74 -2.86 -9.18
C LEU A 402 -13.35 -4.06 -8.47
N ALA A 403 -14.55 -4.50 -8.85
CA ALA A 403 -15.20 -5.67 -8.26
C ALA A 403 -14.38 -6.95 -8.50
N GLN A 404 -13.89 -7.17 -9.73
CA GLN A 404 -12.98 -8.28 -10.06
C GLN A 404 -11.69 -8.25 -9.24
N TYR A 405 -11.10 -7.06 -9.08
CA TYR A 405 -9.88 -6.90 -8.31
C TYR A 405 -10.11 -7.14 -6.82
N MET A 406 -11.05 -6.44 -6.19
CA MET A 406 -11.36 -6.57 -4.76
C MET A 406 -11.74 -7.99 -4.38
N SER A 407 -12.55 -8.66 -5.21
CA SER A 407 -12.94 -10.06 -4.98
C SER A 407 -11.74 -11.02 -4.97
N SER A 408 -10.68 -10.72 -5.74
CA SER A 408 -9.45 -11.53 -5.80
C SER A 408 -8.44 -11.26 -4.68
N MET A 409 -8.64 -10.22 -3.85
CA MET A 409 -7.73 -9.87 -2.74
C MET A 409 -7.80 -10.89 -1.59
N LYS A 410 -6.69 -11.10 -0.87
CA LYS A 410 -6.53 -12.15 0.17
C LYS A 410 -6.24 -11.64 1.57
#